data_AF-A0AA86SRF4-F1
#
_entry.id   AF-A0AA86SRF4-F1
#
_cell.length_a   1.000
_cell.length_b   1.000
_cell.length_c   1.000
_cell.angle_alpha   90.00
_cell.angle_beta   90.00
_cell.angle_gamma   90.00
#
_symmetry.space_group_name_H-M   'P 1'
#
loop_
_entity.id
_entity.type
_entity.pdbx_description
1 polymer ?
#
loop_
_entity_poly.entity_id
_entity_poly.type
_entity_poly.pdbx_seq_one_letter_code
_entity_poly.pdbx_strand_id
1 'polypeptide(L)'
;MAASNGFVDGVATPIPSESALIFLGTGCSSMVPNLMCLLQPSNPLCSVCVQSLSIPPERNPNYRCNTSLLIDYCGDANDHKYILIDVGKTFRETVLRWFVSHRIPRVDSIHNIIRRLGLSDECRESKEEGFSPSQIILTHEHADAVLGLDDIRAVQPFSPTNDIDPTPIYLSQHSMDSIAEKFPYLVRKKRKEGEEIRRVAQIDWNIIADDCNQPFSASGLKFTPLPVMHGEDYICLGFLFGEKTRVAYISDVSRFPTSTEYVISKSGAGQLDLLILDSLYKTGSHNVHLCFPQTLETVKRLCPKQTLLIGMTHEFDHHKDNEFLKEWSKRLKHVTMYTAYCDLSGMFDMTMITYFDGNPDSSDQTQTTQDHAEGNNQLNSSNQFGSFLESNFKLMEASDDLVHGLKHFSLTTVSLGCVQSTIFRSIHGNMIIWYGAWPRQSSKEKEELTLTLKSMLSNNISTMAVLTDHSFLEAYGGESRDGSSTAKFSTGDIISLNSAVTTTNDLNDLCYAVLAILRSRFAKMEGTTSGLCLKGQSKPRMVCIHVWKSLHFCYSWILNSDQRKWMMPYLERFSIEMKYDIFRVVYVSGDNVVDLNCISTHQMLENEKESSRKGQVLQN
;
A
#
# COMPACT_ATOMS: atom_id res chain seq x y z
N MET A 1 19.03 -4.49 43.08
CA MET A 1 19.89 -4.36 41.88
C MET A 1 18.97 -4.26 40.69
N ALA A 2 19.13 -3.25 39.83
CA ALA A 2 18.33 -3.13 38.61
C ALA A 2 18.96 -4.01 37.51
N ALA A 3 18.12 -4.69 36.72
CA ALA A 3 18.53 -5.33 35.48
C ALA A 3 18.16 -4.41 34.31
N SER A 4 19.13 -4.09 33.47
CA SER A 4 18.96 -3.20 32.32
C SER A 4 18.26 -3.94 31.17
N ASN A 5 16.99 -3.60 30.90
CA ASN A 5 16.34 -3.96 29.64
C ASN A 5 16.94 -3.10 28.52
N GLY A 6 17.88 -3.67 27.76
CA GLY A 6 18.34 -3.06 26.53
C GLY A 6 17.22 -3.08 25.48
N PHE A 7 16.66 -1.92 25.17
CA PHE A 7 16.04 -1.74 23.87
C PHE A 7 17.12 -1.92 22.80
N VAL A 8 16.82 -2.68 21.75
CA VAL A 8 17.70 -2.74 20.57
C VAL A 8 17.40 -1.50 19.75
N ASP A 9 18.41 -0.65 19.54
CA ASP A 9 18.28 0.54 18.72
C ASP A 9 17.91 0.17 17.28
N GLY A 10 16.63 0.31 16.96
CA GLY A 10 16.15 0.22 15.58
C GLY A 10 16.70 1.41 14.82
N VAL A 11 17.64 1.17 13.89
CA VAL A 11 18.31 2.20 13.09
C VAL A 11 17.27 3.15 12.51
N ALA A 12 17.27 4.39 13.01
CA ALA A 12 16.30 5.38 12.61
C ALA A 12 16.48 5.73 11.13
N THR A 13 15.50 5.36 10.31
CA THR A 13 15.37 5.97 8.98
C THR A 13 15.18 7.47 9.18
N PRO A 14 16.05 8.32 8.59
CA PRO A 14 15.97 9.76 8.79
C PRO A 14 14.63 10.30 8.26
N ILE A 15 14.17 11.40 8.85
CA ILE A 15 13.03 12.16 8.33
C ILE A 15 13.47 12.79 6.98
N PRO A 16 12.67 12.72 5.91
CA PRO A 16 13.04 13.30 4.61
C PRO A 16 13.24 14.81 4.73
N SER A 17 14.32 15.36 4.16
CA SER A 17 14.62 16.81 4.16
C SER A 17 13.77 17.63 3.16
N GLU A 18 12.54 17.20 2.89
CA GLU A 18 11.65 17.75 1.88
C GLU A 18 10.24 17.92 2.44
N SER A 19 9.48 18.85 1.87
CA SER A 19 8.06 19.04 2.25
C SER A 19 7.18 18.00 1.55
N ALA A 20 6.11 17.57 2.22
CA ALA A 20 5.19 16.57 1.70
C ALA A 20 3.71 16.98 1.83
N LEU A 21 2.90 16.52 0.88
CA LEU A 21 1.44 16.60 0.95
C LEU A 21 0.86 15.22 1.21
N ILE A 22 0.17 15.07 2.34
CA ILE A 22 -0.40 13.81 2.84
C ILE A 22 -1.92 13.96 2.89
N PHE A 23 -2.61 13.31 1.95
CA PHE A 23 -4.07 13.26 1.96
C PHE A 23 -4.56 12.40 3.13
N LEU A 24 -5.34 12.99 4.03
CA LEU A 24 -5.98 12.26 5.13
C LEU A 24 -7.32 11.66 4.70
N GLY A 25 -8.05 12.36 3.82
CA GLY A 25 -9.26 11.89 3.17
C GLY A 25 -9.51 12.59 1.83
N THR A 26 -10.23 11.92 0.93
CA THR A 26 -10.47 12.38 -0.46
C THR A 26 -11.92 12.19 -0.93
N GLY A 27 -12.82 11.79 -0.02
CA GLY A 27 -14.23 11.50 -0.30
C GLY A 27 -15.18 12.61 0.12
N CYS A 28 -16.38 12.59 -0.48
CA CYS A 28 -17.47 13.51 -0.18
C CYS A 28 -17.93 13.48 1.30
N SER A 29 -18.86 14.36 1.64
CA SER A 29 -19.53 14.43 2.93
C SER A 29 -20.13 13.10 3.44
N SER A 30 -20.51 12.18 2.54
CA SER A 30 -21.05 10.85 2.92
C SER A 30 -19.99 9.74 3.06
N MET A 31 -18.72 10.04 2.78
CA MET A 31 -17.61 9.08 2.68
C MET A 31 -17.81 8.00 1.60
N VAL A 32 -16.79 7.15 1.42
CA VAL A 32 -16.89 5.88 0.68
C VAL A 32 -16.32 4.76 1.57
N PRO A 33 -17.03 3.64 1.82
CA PRO A 33 -18.35 3.26 1.30
C PRO A 33 -19.49 4.17 1.74
N ASN A 34 -20.44 4.41 0.83
CA ASN A 34 -21.70 5.04 1.18
C ASN A 34 -22.56 4.05 2.00
N LEU A 35 -22.98 4.46 3.20
CA LEU A 35 -23.70 3.59 4.15
C LEU A 35 -25.00 3.00 3.59
N MET A 36 -25.73 3.72 2.74
CA MET A 36 -26.99 3.21 2.18
C MET A 36 -26.76 2.06 1.21
N CYS A 37 -25.64 2.02 0.48
CA CYS A 37 -25.29 0.86 -0.36
C CYS A 37 -24.96 -0.41 0.44
N LEU A 38 -24.64 -0.28 1.73
CA LEU A 38 -24.38 -1.40 2.63
C LEU A 38 -25.66 -1.86 3.36
N LEU A 39 -26.48 -0.89 3.81
CA LEU A 39 -27.72 -1.16 4.54
C LEU A 39 -28.89 -1.55 3.63
N GLN A 40 -28.91 -1.06 2.39
CA GLN A 40 -29.91 -1.36 1.37
C GLN A 40 -29.21 -1.60 0.01
N PRO A 41 -28.60 -2.78 -0.19
CA PRO A 41 -27.80 -3.04 -1.39
C PRO A 41 -28.65 -3.05 -2.66
N SER A 42 -28.20 -2.32 -3.67
CA SER A 42 -28.81 -2.28 -5.00
C SER A 42 -28.59 -3.58 -5.78
N ASN A 43 -29.40 -3.82 -6.83
CA ASN A 43 -29.14 -4.87 -7.81
C ASN A 43 -29.01 -4.24 -9.21
N PRO A 44 -27.81 -4.26 -9.85
CA PRO A 44 -26.55 -4.78 -9.35
C PRO A 44 -25.99 -3.99 -8.16
N LEU A 45 -25.09 -4.62 -7.40
CA LEU A 45 -24.40 -4.01 -6.25
C LEU A 45 -23.51 -2.84 -6.69
N CYS A 46 -23.40 -1.79 -5.88
CA CYS A 46 -22.45 -0.71 -6.08
C CYS A 46 -21.01 -1.24 -5.98
N SER A 47 -20.32 -1.36 -7.12
CA SER A 47 -18.97 -1.97 -7.20
C SER A 47 -17.95 -1.26 -6.31
N VAL A 48 -17.97 0.08 -6.27
CA VAL A 48 -17.02 0.88 -5.49
C VAL A 48 -17.23 0.66 -3.98
N CYS A 49 -18.47 0.60 -3.51
CA CYS A 49 -18.75 0.32 -2.09
C CYS A 49 -18.32 -1.12 -1.72
N VAL A 50 -18.55 -2.11 -2.59
CA VAL A 50 -18.09 -3.49 -2.35
C VAL A 50 -16.56 -3.58 -2.36
N GLN A 51 -15.89 -2.92 -3.31
CA GLN A 51 -14.42 -2.85 -3.36
C GLN A 51 -13.83 -2.13 -2.15
N SER A 52 -14.46 -1.05 -1.66
CA SER A 52 -13.99 -0.30 -0.48
C SER A 52 -13.96 -1.11 0.82
N LEU A 53 -14.54 -2.32 0.81
CA LEU A 53 -14.51 -3.29 1.91
C LEU A 53 -13.76 -4.59 1.58
N SER A 54 -13.18 -4.74 0.39
CA SER A 54 -12.54 -6.00 -0.04
C SER A 54 -11.14 -6.21 0.56
N ILE A 55 -10.44 -5.12 0.87
CA ILE A 55 -9.10 -5.07 1.48
C ILE A 55 -9.08 -3.98 2.58
N PRO A 56 -8.17 -4.07 3.57
CA PRO A 56 -8.11 -3.13 4.70
C PRO A 56 -8.05 -1.67 4.26
N PRO A 57 -8.74 -0.74 4.96
CA PRO A 57 -8.89 0.65 4.51
C PRO A 57 -7.59 1.36 4.16
N GLU A 58 -6.50 1.04 4.86
CA GLU A 58 -5.16 1.64 4.72
C GLU A 58 -4.53 1.34 3.34
N ARG A 59 -5.02 0.30 2.65
CA ARG A 59 -4.54 -0.11 1.32
C ARG A 59 -5.62 0.02 0.24
N ASN A 60 -6.74 0.68 0.54
CA ASN A 60 -7.95 0.63 -0.26
C ASN A 60 -8.29 2.00 -0.87
N PRO A 61 -7.96 2.27 -2.14
CA PRO A 61 -8.18 3.58 -2.74
C PRO A 61 -9.64 3.92 -3.06
N ASN A 62 -10.55 2.96 -2.82
CA ASN A 62 -11.99 3.19 -2.83
C ASN A 62 -12.57 3.36 -1.42
N TYR A 63 -11.81 3.16 -0.33
CA TYR A 63 -12.19 3.63 1.00
C TYR A 63 -11.71 5.08 1.17
N ARG A 64 -12.63 6.01 1.41
CA ARG A 64 -12.34 7.46 1.46
C ARG A 64 -13.00 8.11 2.66
N CYS A 65 -12.17 8.57 3.60
CA CYS A 65 -12.56 9.50 4.65
C CYS A 65 -12.97 10.86 4.05
N ASN A 66 -13.60 11.74 4.85
CA ASN A 66 -13.93 13.09 4.40
C ASN A 66 -12.66 13.86 4.00
N THR A 67 -12.79 14.68 2.95
CA THR A 67 -11.74 15.56 2.44
C THR A 67 -10.98 16.29 3.56
N SER A 68 -9.67 16.07 3.61
CA SER A 68 -8.75 16.71 4.57
C SER A 68 -7.30 16.49 4.10
N LEU A 69 -6.44 17.50 4.25
CA LEU A 69 -5.06 17.51 3.78
C LEU A 69 -4.10 17.88 4.91
N LEU A 70 -3.06 17.09 5.10
CA LEU A 70 -1.95 17.41 6.00
C LEU A 70 -0.72 17.78 5.19
N ILE A 71 -0.18 18.97 5.45
CA ILE A 71 1.06 19.49 4.88
C ILE A 71 2.15 19.24 5.92
N ASP A 72 3.16 18.45 5.56
CA ASP A 72 4.44 18.40 6.29
C ASP A 72 5.37 19.43 5.64
N TYR A 73 5.56 20.58 6.29
CA TYR A 73 6.38 21.67 5.79
C TYR A 73 7.74 21.69 6.49
N CYS A 74 8.78 21.30 5.76
CA CYS A 74 10.16 21.40 6.20
C CYS A 74 10.71 22.82 5.91
N GLY A 75 11.11 23.56 6.95
CA GLY A 75 11.68 24.90 6.82
C GLY A 75 13.21 24.91 6.81
N ASP A 76 13.81 26.10 6.61
CA ASP A 76 15.26 26.33 6.42
C ASP A 76 16.20 25.69 7.47
N ALA A 77 15.70 25.39 8.66
CA ALA A 77 16.45 24.75 9.75
C ALA A 77 16.39 23.20 9.72
N ASN A 78 15.78 22.60 8.69
CA ASN A 78 15.33 21.20 8.65
C ASN A 78 14.35 20.85 9.80
N ASP A 79 13.57 21.83 10.22
CA ASP A 79 12.50 21.73 11.22
C ASP A 79 11.16 21.47 10.52
N HIS A 80 10.47 20.41 10.94
CA HIS A 80 9.24 19.90 10.32
C HIS A 80 7.99 20.43 11.02
N LYS A 81 7.11 21.05 10.25
CA LYS A 81 5.93 21.76 10.77
C LYS A 81 4.67 21.31 10.06
N TYR A 82 3.74 20.79 10.84
CA TYR A 82 2.52 20.19 10.34
C TYR A 82 1.40 21.24 10.23
N ILE A 83 0.75 21.33 9.07
CA ILE A 83 -0.38 22.22 8.83
C ILE A 83 -1.54 21.40 8.29
N LEU A 84 -2.67 21.38 9.01
CA LEU A 84 -3.83 20.55 8.72
C LEU A 84 -4.95 21.38 8.13
N ILE A 85 -5.38 21.06 6.91
CA ILE A 85 -6.59 21.61 6.31
C ILE A 85 -7.76 20.67 6.61
N ASP A 86 -8.77 21.22 7.29
CA ASP A 86 -10.01 20.61 7.79
C ASP A 86 -9.86 19.44 8.78
N VAL A 87 -10.81 19.40 9.73
CA VAL A 87 -10.92 18.40 10.81
C VAL A 87 -12.34 17.84 10.82
N GLY A 88 -12.68 17.09 9.77
CA GLY A 88 -13.96 16.43 9.62
C GLY A 88 -14.28 15.36 10.68
N LYS A 89 -15.51 14.86 10.69
CA LYS A 89 -15.95 13.72 11.53
C LYS A 89 -15.10 12.45 11.42
N THR A 90 -14.31 12.28 10.34
CA THR A 90 -13.35 11.18 10.19
C THR A 90 -11.96 11.46 10.79
N PHE A 91 -11.69 12.65 11.34
CA PHE A 91 -10.38 13.08 11.84
C PHE A 91 -9.73 12.07 12.80
N ARG A 92 -10.50 11.51 13.73
CA ARG A 92 -9.98 10.49 14.67
C ARG A 92 -9.58 9.18 13.98
N GLU A 93 -10.24 8.81 12.88
CA GLU A 93 -9.86 7.64 12.07
C GLU A 93 -8.57 7.94 11.28
N THR A 94 -8.46 9.12 10.67
CA THR A 94 -7.30 9.51 9.87
C THR A 94 -6.04 9.69 10.73
N VAL A 95 -6.17 10.19 11.96
CA VAL A 95 -5.09 10.18 12.96
C VAL A 95 -4.61 8.75 13.26
N LEU A 96 -5.53 7.84 13.58
CA LEU A 96 -5.18 6.45 13.94
C LEU A 96 -4.50 5.70 12.78
N ARG A 97 -4.88 5.99 11.53
CA ARG A 97 -4.33 5.35 10.32
C ARG A 97 -3.01 5.97 9.87
N TRP A 98 -2.94 7.30 9.78
CA TRP A 98 -1.87 7.98 9.02
C TRP A 98 -0.80 8.60 9.88
N PHE A 99 -1.12 9.17 11.06
CA PHE A 99 -0.13 9.85 11.89
C PHE A 99 0.88 8.85 12.47
N VAL A 100 0.41 7.67 12.89
CA VAL A 100 1.26 6.56 13.34
C VAL A 100 2.19 6.08 12.21
N SER A 101 1.65 5.94 11.00
CA SER A 101 2.39 5.43 9.82
C SER A 101 3.48 6.40 9.36
N HIS A 102 3.18 7.70 9.34
CA HIS A 102 4.13 8.77 9.02
C HIS A 102 5.02 9.20 10.21
N ARG A 103 4.89 8.57 11.38
CA ARG A 103 5.57 8.93 12.65
C ARG A 103 5.35 10.38 13.12
N ILE A 104 4.23 11.01 12.74
CA ILE A 104 3.89 12.39 13.09
C ILE A 104 3.71 12.46 14.61
N PRO A 105 4.59 13.15 15.37
CA PRO A 105 4.68 12.93 16.81
C PRO A 105 3.38 13.23 17.56
N ARG A 106 2.84 14.44 17.40
CA ARG A 106 1.58 14.95 17.99
C ARG A 106 1.04 16.13 17.18
N VAL A 107 -0.18 16.56 17.51
CA VAL A 107 -0.63 17.95 17.29
C VAL A 107 -0.27 18.74 18.54
N ASP A 108 1.01 19.09 18.65
CA ASP A 108 1.53 19.71 19.86
C ASP A 108 1.07 21.16 20.02
N SER A 109 1.18 21.64 21.26
CA SER A 109 1.12 23.05 21.64
C SER A 109 2.02 23.17 22.88
N ILE A 110 3.00 24.08 22.85
CA ILE A 110 4.32 23.84 23.43
C ILE A 110 4.32 23.63 24.96
N HIS A 111 5.15 22.68 25.41
CA HIS A 111 5.27 22.32 26.81
C HIS A 111 6.18 23.28 27.60
N ASN A 112 5.60 24.35 28.15
CA ASN A 112 6.33 25.41 28.82
C ASN A 112 6.71 25.09 30.30
N ILE A 113 7.33 23.92 30.56
CA ILE A 113 7.77 23.48 31.91
C ILE A 113 9.29 23.30 32.02
N ILE A 114 10.07 24.26 31.49
CA ILE A 114 11.47 24.47 31.88
C ILE A 114 11.69 25.95 32.30
N ARG A 115 10.94 26.42 33.32
CA ARG A 115 11.20 27.75 33.91
C ARG A 115 10.64 28.07 35.31
N ARG A 116 9.94 27.15 36.00
CA ARG A 116 9.19 27.50 37.23
C ARG A 116 9.55 26.80 38.54
N LEU A 117 10.55 25.91 38.56
CA LEU A 117 11.16 25.40 39.78
C LEU A 117 12.68 25.53 39.66
N GLY A 118 13.25 26.51 40.39
CA GLY A 118 14.69 26.73 40.41
C GLY A 118 15.37 25.75 41.35
N LEU A 119 15.97 24.70 40.78
CA LEU A 119 16.95 23.83 41.44
C LEU A 119 18.16 23.73 40.51
N SER A 120 19.35 23.65 41.10
CA SER A 120 20.61 23.87 40.39
C SER A 120 21.41 22.59 40.13
N ASP A 121 22.20 22.69 39.06
CA ASP A 121 23.47 22.01 38.82
C ASP A 121 23.51 20.53 38.34
N GLU A 122 24.29 20.38 37.26
CA GLU A 122 25.08 19.20 36.86
C GLU A 122 24.38 17.87 36.47
N CYS A 123 23.77 17.87 35.29
CA CYS A 123 24.16 16.88 34.26
C CYS A 123 24.04 17.47 32.84
N ARG A 124 24.74 16.88 31.85
CA ARG A 124 25.06 17.56 30.58
C ARG A 124 24.13 17.24 29.41
N GLU A 125 23.74 18.31 28.72
CA GLU A 125 23.76 18.46 27.25
C GLU A 125 23.32 17.27 26.39
N SER A 126 22.00 17.11 26.23
CA SER A 126 21.42 16.78 24.92
C SER A 126 20.30 17.77 24.63
N LYS A 127 20.37 18.49 23.50
CA LYS A 127 19.29 19.39 23.09
C LYS A 127 18.09 18.56 22.63
N GLU A 128 17.00 18.58 23.38
CA GLU A 128 15.69 18.31 22.80
C GLU A 128 15.27 19.58 22.04
N GLU A 129 15.32 19.52 20.72
CA GLU A 129 14.95 20.67 19.87
C GLU A 129 13.42 20.78 19.79
N GLY A 130 12.92 22.02 19.92
CA GLY A 130 11.52 22.26 20.26
C GLY A 130 10.57 22.07 19.10
N PHE A 131 9.87 20.94 19.08
CA PHE A 131 8.82 20.61 18.09
C PHE A 131 7.75 21.71 18.01
N SER A 132 7.50 22.20 16.80
CA SER A 132 6.58 23.31 16.52
C SER A 132 5.12 22.86 16.53
N PRO A 133 4.16 23.64 17.07
CA PRO A 133 2.76 23.25 17.12
C PRO A 133 2.15 23.07 15.73
N SER A 134 1.38 22.00 15.54
CA SER A 134 0.64 21.80 14.28
C SER A 134 -0.55 22.76 14.22
N GLN A 135 -0.69 23.49 13.12
CA GLN A 135 -1.70 24.54 12.97
C GLN A 135 -2.82 24.06 12.05
N ILE A 136 -4.06 24.49 12.30
CA ILE A 136 -5.23 24.03 11.55
C ILE A 136 -5.79 25.19 10.72
N ILE A 137 -6.22 24.90 9.50
CA ILE A 137 -6.91 25.83 8.61
C ILE A 137 -8.27 25.20 8.28
N LEU A 138 -9.36 25.95 8.38
CA LEU A 138 -10.70 25.49 8.00
C LEU A 138 -11.13 26.13 6.68
N THR A 139 -11.58 25.32 5.73
CA THR A 139 -12.15 25.79 4.45
C THR A 139 -13.54 26.40 4.67
N HIS A 140 -14.34 25.77 5.54
CA HIS A 140 -15.70 26.16 5.91
C HIS A 140 -16.22 25.37 7.12
N GLU A 141 -17.46 25.62 7.54
CA GLU A 141 -18.06 25.09 8.79
C GLU A 141 -19.01 23.87 8.62
N HIS A 142 -19.02 23.19 7.48
CA HIS A 142 -19.86 21.99 7.31
C HIS A 142 -19.35 20.80 8.13
N ALA A 143 -20.24 19.84 8.39
CA ALA A 143 -20.02 18.77 9.36
C ALA A 143 -18.81 17.87 9.03
N ASP A 144 -18.55 17.67 7.75
CA ASP A 144 -17.42 16.93 7.20
C ASP A 144 -16.12 17.73 7.12
N ALA A 145 -16.15 19.04 7.38
CA ALA A 145 -14.96 19.87 7.60
C ALA A 145 -14.64 20.12 9.08
N VAL A 146 -15.64 20.12 10.00
CA VAL A 146 -15.43 20.59 11.39
C VAL A 146 -15.88 19.69 12.55
N LEU A 147 -16.61 18.58 12.35
CA LEU A 147 -17.07 17.77 13.50
C LEU A 147 -15.95 17.07 14.29
N GLY A 148 -14.72 17.00 13.75
CA GLY A 148 -13.54 16.47 14.43
C GLY A 148 -12.89 17.45 15.43
N LEU A 149 -13.34 18.71 15.50
CA LEU A 149 -12.83 19.73 16.44
C LEU A 149 -12.80 19.25 17.91
N ASP A 150 -13.76 18.42 18.31
CA ASP A 150 -13.87 17.89 19.67
C ASP A 150 -12.79 16.83 19.99
N ASP A 151 -12.32 16.10 18.98
CA ASP A 151 -11.28 15.06 19.11
C ASP A 151 -9.85 15.65 19.09
N ILE A 152 -9.65 16.93 18.76
CA ILE A 152 -8.35 17.62 18.85
C ILE A 152 -7.72 17.48 20.26
N ARG A 153 -8.55 17.46 21.32
CA ARG A 153 -8.09 17.23 22.71
C ARG A 153 -7.35 15.90 22.94
N ALA A 154 -7.46 14.94 22.01
CA ALA A 154 -6.83 13.63 22.08
C ALA A 154 -5.43 13.60 21.44
N VAL A 155 -5.13 14.54 20.54
CA VAL A 155 -3.80 14.73 19.92
C VAL A 155 -3.00 15.86 20.58
N GLN A 156 -3.68 16.78 21.29
CA GLN A 156 -3.07 17.77 22.17
C GLN A 156 -2.39 17.14 23.41
N PRO A 157 -1.37 17.81 23.99
CA PRO A 157 -0.71 17.36 25.20
C PRO A 157 -1.67 17.11 26.39
N PHE A 158 -1.31 16.19 27.26
CA PHE A 158 -2.04 15.95 28.49
C PHE A 158 -1.58 16.92 29.60
N SER A 159 -2.51 17.73 30.11
CA SER A 159 -2.37 18.42 31.39
C SER A 159 -3.55 18.08 32.32
N PRO A 160 -3.33 17.76 33.61
CA PRO A 160 -4.39 17.63 34.62
C PRO A 160 -5.17 18.94 34.83
N THR A 161 -4.50 20.08 34.71
CA THR A 161 -5.04 21.44 34.91
C THR A 161 -5.63 22.04 33.63
N ASN A 162 -5.42 21.39 32.47
CA ASN A 162 -5.87 21.83 31.15
C ASN A 162 -5.32 23.24 30.79
N ASP A 163 -4.08 23.50 31.20
CA ASP A 163 -3.27 24.69 30.98
C ASP A 163 -2.15 24.44 29.96
N ILE A 164 -2.53 23.83 28.83
CA ILE A 164 -1.68 23.73 27.64
C ILE A 164 -1.78 25.01 26.81
N ASP A 165 -0.75 25.30 26.01
CA ASP A 165 -0.87 26.32 24.96
C ASP A 165 -2.03 25.94 24.01
N PRO A 166 -2.80 26.92 23.51
CA PRO A 166 -3.92 26.65 22.61
C PRO A 166 -3.45 26.43 21.17
N THR A 167 -4.03 25.45 20.48
CA THR A 167 -3.74 25.18 19.06
C THR A 167 -4.35 26.26 18.17
N PRO A 168 -3.56 26.93 17.29
CA PRO A 168 -4.10 27.91 16.35
C PRO A 168 -5.00 27.27 15.30
N ILE A 169 -6.19 27.84 15.11
CA ILE A 169 -7.13 27.48 14.04
C ILE A 169 -7.47 28.73 13.24
N TYR A 170 -7.14 28.72 11.95
CA TYR A 170 -7.39 29.79 10.99
C TYR A 170 -8.71 29.54 10.24
N LEU A 171 -9.60 30.53 10.23
CA LEU A 171 -10.95 30.39 9.64
C LEU A 171 -11.57 31.75 9.26
N SER A 172 -12.56 31.73 8.37
CA SER A 172 -13.35 32.93 8.04
C SER A 172 -14.20 33.39 9.22
N GLN A 173 -14.61 34.67 9.25
CA GLN A 173 -15.56 35.17 10.26
C GLN A 173 -16.90 34.41 10.20
N HIS A 174 -17.40 34.10 9.01
CA HIS A 174 -18.65 33.34 8.82
C HIS A 174 -18.59 31.96 9.49
N SER A 175 -17.49 31.25 9.26
CA SER A 175 -17.25 29.93 9.83
C SER A 175 -17.06 30.02 11.35
N MET A 176 -16.42 31.08 11.87
CA MET A 176 -16.30 31.31 13.31
C MET A 176 -17.66 31.55 13.97
N ASP A 177 -18.52 32.39 13.39
CA ASP A 177 -19.83 32.71 13.94
C ASP A 177 -20.68 31.43 14.08
N SER A 178 -20.70 30.59 13.03
CA SER A 178 -21.40 29.30 13.06
C SER A 178 -20.75 28.28 14.01
N ILE A 179 -19.42 28.25 14.13
CA ILE A 179 -18.72 27.40 15.11
C ILE A 179 -19.01 27.84 16.55
N ALA A 180 -19.21 29.13 16.81
CA ALA A 180 -19.60 29.62 18.13
C ALA A 180 -21.03 29.19 18.54
N GLU A 181 -21.93 28.97 17.57
CA GLU A 181 -23.25 28.37 17.79
C GLU A 181 -23.21 26.85 17.94
N LYS A 182 -22.45 26.16 17.06
CA LYS A 182 -22.31 24.68 17.05
C LYS A 182 -21.53 24.15 18.26
N PHE A 183 -20.44 24.83 18.63
CA PHE A 183 -19.48 24.43 19.65
C PHE A 183 -19.19 25.53 20.68
N PRO A 184 -20.20 26.06 21.40
CA PRO A 184 -20.02 27.16 22.34
C PRO A 184 -19.02 26.86 23.47
N TYR A 185 -18.76 25.57 23.75
CA TYR A 185 -17.79 25.12 24.76
C TYR A 185 -16.32 25.15 24.27
N LEU A 186 -16.07 25.22 22.96
CA LEU A 186 -14.73 25.42 22.37
C LEU A 186 -14.37 26.91 22.20
N VAL A 187 -15.37 27.80 22.24
CA VAL A 187 -15.19 29.25 22.07
C VAL A 187 -15.19 30.00 23.42
N ARG A 188 -16.01 29.59 24.40
CA ARG A 188 -16.20 30.35 25.65
C ARG A 188 -15.08 30.14 26.68
N LYS A 189 -13.99 30.92 26.57
CA LYS A 189 -12.85 30.91 27.50
C LYS A 189 -13.17 31.45 28.93
N LYS A 190 -14.29 32.15 29.16
CA LYS A 190 -14.68 32.68 30.50
C LYS A 190 -15.44 31.65 31.35
N ARG A 191 -14.71 30.93 32.21
CA ARG A 191 -15.27 30.19 33.36
C ARG A 191 -15.85 31.15 34.40
N LYS A 192 -16.84 30.70 35.17
CA LYS A 192 -17.27 31.33 36.44
C LYS A 192 -16.43 30.82 37.61
N GLU A 193 -16.32 31.60 38.68
CA GLU A 193 -15.75 31.09 39.93
C GLU A 193 -16.56 29.89 40.44
N GLY A 194 -15.86 28.79 40.71
CA GLY A 194 -16.45 27.52 41.16
C GLY A 194 -16.87 26.53 40.07
N GLU A 195 -16.69 26.82 38.78
CA GLU A 195 -16.93 25.83 37.72
C GLU A 195 -15.80 24.77 37.64
N GLU A 196 -16.18 23.49 37.55
CA GLU A 196 -15.25 22.36 37.41
C GLU A 196 -14.40 22.45 36.13
N ILE A 197 -13.14 21.99 36.22
CA ILE A 197 -12.23 21.95 35.08
C ILE A 197 -12.63 20.80 34.13
N ARG A 198 -13.48 21.12 33.14
CA ARG A 198 -13.79 20.21 32.03
C ARG A 198 -12.65 20.23 31.00
N ARG A 199 -12.08 19.05 30.70
CA ARG A 199 -11.05 18.89 29.66
C ARG A 199 -11.67 18.99 28.27
N VAL A 200 -11.44 20.10 27.60
CA VAL A 200 -11.89 20.40 26.22
C VAL A 200 -10.70 20.85 25.38
N ALA A 201 -10.75 20.73 24.05
CA ALA A 201 -9.65 21.16 23.19
C ALA A 201 -9.33 22.65 23.44
N GLN A 202 -8.05 22.98 23.65
CA GLN A 202 -7.63 24.37 23.81
C GLN A 202 -7.34 24.96 22.44
N ILE A 203 -8.14 25.93 22.02
CA ILE A 203 -8.11 26.47 20.66
C ILE A 203 -7.86 27.98 20.70
N ASP A 204 -7.09 28.46 19.73
CA ASP A 204 -6.95 29.89 19.44
C ASP A 204 -7.50 30.24 18.07
N TRP A 205 -8.64 30.94 18.07
CA TRP A 205 -9.43 31.23 16.88
C TRP A 205 -8.87 32.47 16.17
N ASN A 206 -8.25 32.26 15.02
CA ASN A 206 -7.53 33.26 14.24
C ASN A 206 -8.33 33.59 12.96
N ILE A 207 -9.00 34.74 12.94
CA ILE A 207 -9.82 35.15 11.80
C ILE A 207 -8.93 35.52 10.61
N ILE A 208 -9.18 34.88 9.46
CA ILE A 208 -8.58 35.23 8.17
C ILE A 208 -9.63 35.88 7.26
N ALA A 209 -9.16 36.74 6.35
CA ALA A 209 -10.00 37.40 5.36
C ALA A 209 -10.37 36.44 4.21
N ASP A 210 -11.56 36.63 3.65
CA ASP A 210 -12.07 36.01 2.43
C ASP A 210 -11.64 36.79 1.17
N ASP A 211 -10.34 37.09 1.07
CA ASP A 211 -9.77 37.93 0.01
C ASP A 211 -8.40 37.41 -0.47
N CYS A 212 -8.27 37.17 -1.79
CA CYS A 212 -7.02 36.76 -2.42
C CYS A 212 -5.87 37.75 -2.24
N ASN A 213 -6.15 39.01 -1.89
CA ASN A 213 -5.15 40.05 -1.66
C ASN A 213 -4.66 40.10 -0.20
N GLN A 214 -5.25 39.31 0.71
CA GLN A 214 -4.95 39.28 2.14
C GLN A 214 -4.41 37.92 2.58
N PRO A 215 -3.17 37.55 2.16
CA PRO A 215 -2.54 36.31 2.58
C PRO A 215 -2.18 36.33 4.07
N PHE A 216 -2.21 35.15 4.68
CA PHE A 216 -1.75 34.91 6.05
C PHE A 216 -0.59 33.91 6.05
N SER A 217 -0.04 33.62 7.23
CA SER A 217 1.01 32.61 7.40
C SER A 217 0.63 31.65 8.52
N ALA A 218 0.71 30.35 8.24
CA ALA A 218 0.56 29.28 9.23
C ALA A 218 1.85 28.46 9.25
N SER A 219 2.41 28.26 10.44
CA SER A 219 3.73 27.63 10.69
C SER A 219 4.92 28.20 9.90
N GLY A 220 4.79 29.39 9.32
CA GLY A 220 5.77 30.05 8.45
C GLY A 220 5.48 29.89 6.95
N LEU A 221 4.69 28.90 6.54
CA LEU A 221 4.20 28.78 5.17
C LEU A 221 3.13 29.85 4.91
N LYS A 222 3.21 30.53 3.77
CA LYS A 222 2.28 31.57 3.34
C LYS A 222 1.11 30.98 2.58
N PHE A 223 -0.10 31.38 2.97
CA PHE A 223 -1.37 30.98 2.34
C PHE A 223 -2.11 32.21 1.82
N THR A 224 -2.52 32.17 0.57
CA THR A 224 -3.49 33.09 -0.03
C THR A 224 -4.88 32.43 0.02
N PRO A 225 -5.87 33.01 0.73
CA PRO A 225 -7.27 32.58 0.65
C PRO A 225 -7.80 32.62 -0.79
N LEU A 226 -8.60 31.63 -1.16
CA LEU A 226 -9.26 31.52 -2.47
C LEU A 226 -10.78 31.40 -2.27
N PRO A 227 -11.53 32.51 -2.20
CA PRO A 227 -12.98 32.47 -2.09
C PRO A 227 -13.58 31.75 -3.30
N VAL A 228 -14.38 30.71 -3.06
CA VAL A 228 -15.08 29.95 -4.08
C VAL A 228 -16.55 29.79 -3.70
N MET A 229 -17.43 29.76 -4.70
CA MET A 229 -18.85 29.52 -4.45
C MET A 229 -19.05 28.03 -4.18
N HIS A 230 -19.77 27.69 -3.12
CA HIS A 230 -20.27 26.33 -2.83
C HIS A 230 -21.80 26.39 -2.74
N GLY A 231 -22.40 26.73 -3.88
CA GLY A 231 -23.81 27.11 -4.03
C GLY A 231 -23.98 28.40 -4.83
N GLU A 232 -25.11 29.07 -4.66
CA GLU A 232 -25.35 30.38 -5.27
C GLU A 232 -25.01 31.53 -4.31
N ASP A 233 -25.44 31.42 -3.04
CA ASP A 233 -25.32 32.47 -2.01
C ASP A 233 -24.33 32.12 -0.88
N TYR A 234 -23.44 31.14 -1.09
CA TYR A 234 -22.53 30.61 -0.07
C TYR A 234 -21.09 30.53 -0.58
N ILE A 235 -20.14 31.01 0.23
CA ILE A 235 -18.71 31.07 -0.05
C ILE A 235 -17.95 30.20 0.95
N CYS A 236 -17.03 29.39 0.45
CA CYS A 236 -16.00 28.72 1.24
C CYS A 236 -14.61 29.09 0.73
N LEU A 237 -13.56 28.75 1.49
CA LEU A 237 -12.18 29.07 1.16
C LEU A 237 -11.44 27.84 0.65
N GLY A 238 -10.96 27.90 -0.59
CA GLY A 238 -9.74 27.18 -0.97
C GLY A 238 -8.50 27.96 -0.52
N PHE A 239 -7.31 27.40 -0.76
CA PHE A 239 -6.04 28.05 -0.43
C PHE A 239 -4.98 27.84 -1.51
N LEU A 240 -4.26 28.91 -1.88
CA LEU A 240 -3.06 28.87 -2.71
C LEU A 240 -1.83 29.02 -1.80
N PHE A 241 -0.86 28.12 -1.93
CA PHE A 241 0.39 28.12 -1.16
C PHE A 241 1.57 27.57 -1.98
N GLY A 242 2.78 27.76 -1.45
CA GLY A 242 4.04 27.36 -2.09
C GLY A 242 4.54 28.38 -3.12
N GLU A 243 5.81 28.77 -3.03
CA GLU A 243 6.40 29.82 -3.88
C GLU A 243 7.11 29.24 -5.12
N LYS A 244 7.92 28.18 -4.95
CA LYS A 244 8.47 27.37 -6.07
C LYS A 244 7.39 26.59 -6.80
N THR A 245 6.58 25.86 -6.03
CA THR A 245 5.57 24.92 -6.48
C THR A 245 4.23 25.48 -6.07
N ARG A 246 3.49 26.07 -7.02
CA ARG A 246 2.21 26.69 -6.74
C ARG A 246 1.13 25.62 -6.62
N VAL A 247 0.71 25.38 -5.38
CA VAL A 247 -0.35 24.41 -5.04
C VAL A 247 -1.62 25.18 -4.70
N ALA A 248 -2.72 24.88 -5.38
CA ALA A 248 -4.05 25.32 -4.97
C ALA A 248 -4.86 24.13 -4.44
N TYR A 249 -5.44 24.26 -3.25
CA TYR A 249 -6.34 23.29 -2.62
C TYR A 249 -7.76 23.85 -2.55
N ILE A 250 -8.72 23.17 -3.18
CA ILE A 250 -10.10 23.63 -3.32
C ILE A 250 -11.03 22.42 -3.19
N SER A 251 -11.48 22.15 -1.96
CA SER A 251 -12.21 20.95 -1.55
C SER A 251 -13.66 20.90 -2.03
N ASP A 252 -14.33 22.05 -1.99
CA ASP A 252 -15.77 22.21 -2.17
C ASP A 252 -15.99 23.44 -3.06
N VAL A 253 -16.58 23.27 -4.24
CA VAL A 253 -16.82 24.40 -5.16
C VAL A 253 -17.87 24.04 -6.21
N SER A 254 -18.83 24.92 -6.48
CA SER A 254 -19.68 24.90 -7.68
C SER A 254 -19.20 25.87 -8.76
N ARG A 255 -18.66 27.04 -8.36
CA ARG A 255 -18.28 28.13 -9.28
C ARG A 255 -17.13 28.97 -8.72
N PHE A 256 -16.25 29.43 -9.61
CA PHE A 256 -15.16 30.35 -9.27
C PHE A 256 -15.59 31.80 -9.44
N PRO A 257 -15.36 32.68 -8.46
CA PRO A 257 -15.32 34.13 -8.66
C PRO A 257 -14.16 34.52 -9.60
N THR A 258 -14.32 35.60 -10.36
CA THR A 258 -13.33 36.06 -11.35
C THR A 258 -11.98 36.42 -10.72
N SER A 259 -11.98 36.94 -9.49
CA SER A 259 -10.76 37.18 -8.69
C SER A 259 -9.97 35.90 -8.44
N THR A 260 -10.64 34.86 -7.96
CA THR A 260 -10.06 33.55 -7.66
C THR A 260 -9.58 32.85 -8.93
N GLU A 261 -10.39 32.85 -9.99
CA GLU A 261 -10.02 32.31 -11.31
C GLU A 261 -8.78 33.01 -11.89
N TYR A 262 -8.68 34.33 -11.76
CA TYR A 262 -7.48 35.06 -12.18
C TYR A 262 -6.24 34.61 -11.39
N VAL A 263 -6.36 34.40 -10.06
CA VAL A 263 -5.22 34.01 -9.21
C VAL A 263 -4.69 32.59 -9.50
N ILE A 264 -5.56 31.67 -9.94
CA ILE A 264 -5.22 30.25 -10.15
C ILE A 264 -5.09 29.82 -11.62
N SER A 265 -5.34 30.72 -12.59
CA SER A 265 -5.24 30.40 -14.02
C SER A 265 -3.88 30.77 -14.64
N LYS A 266 -3.44 29.93 -15.59
CA LYS A 266 -2.24 30.16 -16.40
C LYS A 266 -2.22 31.52 -17.13
N SER A 267 -3.39 32.03 -17.50
CA SER A 267 -3.58 33.32 -18.18
C SER A 267 -3.71 34.52 -17.24
N GLY A 268 -3.88 34.29 -15.94
CA GLY A 268 -3.95 35.33 -14.91
C GLY A 268 -2.62 35.48 -14.16
N ALA A 269 -2.64 35.24 -12.85
CA ALA A 269 -1.49 35.42 -11.98
C ALA A 269 -0.41 34.32 -12.10
N GLY A 270 -0.62 33.27 -12.90
CA GLY A 270 0.41 32.28 -13.24
C GLY A 270 -0.08 30.82 -13.20
N GLN A 271 0.61 29.94 -13.93
CA GLN A 271 0.28 28.52 -13.99
C GLN A 271 0.52 27.83 -12.63
N LEU A 272 -0.47 27.10 -12.14
CA LEU A 272 -0.29 26.19 -11.00
C LEU A 272 0.57 24.98 -11.38
N ASP A 273 1.41 24.55 -10.46
CA ASP A 273 2.08 23.25 -10.53
C ASP A 273 1.11 22.13 -10.18
N LEU A 274 0.33 22.32 -9.11
CA LEU A 274 -0.64 21.36 -8.63
C LEU A 274 -1.98 22.04 -8.32
N LEU A 275 -3.05 21.49 -8.85
CA LEU A 275 -4.44 21.84 -8.50
C LEU A 275 -5.11 20.65 -7.83
N ILE A 276 -5.51 20.78 -6.57
CA ILE A 276 -6.29 19.79 -5.84
C ILE A 276 -7.73 20.29 -5.82
N LEU A 277 -8.68 19.54 -6.42
CA LEU A 277 -9.99 20.06 -6.81
C LEU A 277 -11.16 19.08 -6.64
N ASP A 278 -12.30 19.62 -6.22
CA ASP A 278 -13.62 18.97 -6.14
C ASP A 278 -14.07 18.26 -7.44
N SER A 279 -14.66 17.08 -7.26
CA SER A 279 -15.31 16.27 -8.30
C SER A 279 -16.33 15.31 -7.69
N LEU A 280 -17.44 15.84 -7.17
CA LEU A 280 -18.43 15.10 -6.36
C LEU A 280 -19.04 13.88 -7.08
N TYR A 281 -19.77 14.11 -8.18
CA TYR A 281 -20.40 13.07 -9.00
C TYR A 281 -19.71 12.94 -10.35
N LYS A 282 -19.76 11.73 -10.90
CA LYS A 282 -19.12 11.35 -12.17
C LYS A 282 -19.95 11.72 -13.39
N THR A 283 -21.26 11.94 -13.18
CA THR A 283 -22.21 12.32 -14.23
C THR A 283 -23.11 13.48 -13.79
N GLY A 284 -23.77 14.14 -14.75
CA GLY A 284 -24.64 15.28 -14.48
C GLY A 284 -23.90 16.54 -14.00
N SER A 285 -24.60 17.34 -13.20
CA SER A 285 -24.11 18.57 -12.55
C SER A 285 -24.77 18.70 -11.18
N HIS A 286 -24.12 19.41 -10.25
CA HIS A 286 -24.63 19.64 -8.90
C HIS A 286 -24.63 21.14 -8.57
N ASN A 287 -25.50 21.56 -7.65
CA ASN A 287 -25.72 23.00 -7.40
C ASN A 287 -24.63 23.61 -6.49
N VAL A 288 -24.04 22.79 -5.59
CA VAL A 288 -23.02 23.24 -4.63
C VAL A 288 -21.62 22.64 -4.87
N HIS A 289 -21.48 21.69 -5.80
CA HIS A 289 -20.21 21.01 -6.13
C HIS A 289 -20.00 20.91 -7.65
N LEU A 290 -18.75 20.80 -8.08
CA LEU A 290 -18.39 20.44 -9.47
C LEU A 290 -18.63 18.95 -9.66
N CYS A 291 -19.44 18.57 -10.65
CA CYS A 291 -19.42 17.22 -11.19
C CYS A 291 -18.31 17.08 -12.23
N PHE A 292 -17.86 15.85 -12.46
CA PHE A 292 -16.73 15.51 -13.32
C PHE A 292 -16.68 16.26 -14.66
N PRO A 293 -17.76 16.43 -15.45
CA PRO A 293 -17.70 17.20 -16.70
C PRO A 293 -17.25 18.66 -16.48
N GLN A 294 -17.78 19.31 -15.43
CA GLN A 294 -17.45 20.68 -15.05
C GLN A 294 -16.01 20.79 -14.49
N THR A 295 -15.56 19.75 -13.78
CA THR A 295 -14.15 19.61 -13.36
C THR A 295 -13.22 19.50 -14.59
N LEU A 296 -13.54 18.66 -15.59
CA LEU A 296 -12.76 18.54 -16.84
C LEU A 296 -12.69 19.86 -17.64
N GLU A 297 -13.77 20.65 -17.65
CA GLU A 297 -13.81 21.97 -18.29
C GLU A 297 -13.03 23.03 -17.51
N THR A 298 -13.10 23.00 -16.17
CA THR A 298 -12.30 23.86 -15.29
C THR A 298 -10.81 23.61 -15.46
N VAL A 299 -10.38 22.35 -15.49
CA VAL A 299 -8.96 22.00 -15.67
C VAL A 299 -8.43 22.45 -17.04
N LYS A 300 -9.22 22.35 -18.11
CA LYS A 300 -8.89 22.90 -19.45
C LYS A 300 -8.83 24.43 -19.50
N ARG A 301 -9.45 25.13 -18.55
CA ARG A 301 -9.56 26.59 -18.49
C ARG A 301 -8.47 27.21 -17.60
N LEU A 302 -8.14 26.57 -16.49
CA LEU A 302 -7.07 26.99 -15.58
C LEU A 302 -5.67 26.56 -16.06
N CYS A 303 -5.59 25.43 -16.79
CA CYS A 303 -4.37 24.84 -17.35
C CYS A 303 -3.23 24.57 -16.34
N PRO A 304 -3.47 23.93 -15.17
CA PRO A 304 -2.42 23.54 -14.23
C PRO A 304 -1.47 22.49 -14.83
N LYS A 305 -0.27 22.30 -14.28
CA LYS A 305 0.64 21.21 -14.74
C LYS A 305 0.12 19.84 -14.30
N GLN A 306 -0.32 19.73 -13.04
CA GLN A 306 -0.93 18.53 -12.45
C GLN A 306 -2.29 18.85 -11.80
N THR A 307 -3.19 17.87 -11.77
CA THR A 307 -4.46 17.94 -11.04
C THR A 307 -4.73 16.65 -10.26
N LEU A 308 -5.21 16.79 -9.02
CA LEU A 308 -5.63 15.69 -8.15
C LEU A 308 -7.09 15.91 -7.72
N LEU A 309 -7.96 14.94 -7.98
CA LEU A 309 -9.39 15.05 -7.68
C LEU A 309 -9.72 14.59 -6.25
N ILE A 310 -10.55 15.37 -5.55
CA ILE A 310 -11.06 15.14 -4.19
C ILE A 310 -12.58 15.33 -4.15
N GLY A 311 -13.21 15.20 -2.97
CA GLY A 311 -14.68 15.28 -2.83
C GLY A 311 -15.44 14.10 -3.44
N MET A 312 -14.76 13.07 -3.95
CA MET A 312 -15.35 12.07 -4.84
C MET A 312 -16.28 11.09 -4.13
N THR A 313 -17.49 10.93 -4.66
CA THR A 313 -18.48 9.92 -4.22
C THR A 313 -18.11 8.49 -4.66
N HIS A 314 -18.93 7.53 -4.25
CA HIS A 314 -18.90 6.13 -4.68
C HIS A 314 -19.21 5.89 -6.18
N GLU A 315 -19.43 6.93 -6.99
CA GLU A 315 -19.49 6.77 -8.46
C GLU A 315 -18.09 6.60 -9.09
N PHE A 316 -17.05 7.08 -8.40
CA PHE A 316 -15.66 7.01 -8.85
C PHE A 316 -14.97 5.74 -8.36
N ASP A 317 -14.46 4.96 -9.30
CA ASP A 317 -13.61 3.78 -9.06
C ASP A 317 -12.17 4.22 -9.33
N HIS A 318 -11.35 4.30 -8.28
CA HIS A 318 -10.03 4.94 -8.35
C HIS A 318 -9.14 4.35 -9.46
N HIS A 319 -9.11 3.03 -9.62
CA HIS A 319 -8.27 2.38 -10.63
C HIS A 319 -8.80 2.66 -12.04
N LYS A 320 -10.08 2.34 -12.28
CA LYS A 320 -10.73 2.49 -13.58
C LYS A 320 -10.76 3.93 -14.07
N ASP A 321 -10.96 4.88 -13.17
CA ASP A 321 -11.04 6.29 -13.53
C ASP A 321 -9.63 6.93 -13.64
N ASN A 322 -8.62 6.42 -12.93
CA ASN A 322 -7.23 6.78 -13.22
C ASN A 322 -6.75 6.29 -14.59
N GLU A 323 -7.26 5.16 -15.12
CA GLU A 323 -7.00 4.78 -16.52
C GLU A 323 -7.59 5.80 -17.50
N PHE A 324 -8.84 6.20 -17.31
CA PHE A 324 -9.50 7.23 -18.14
C PHE A 324 -8.76 8.57 -18.06
N LEU A 325 -8.41 9.02 -16.85
CA LEU A 325 -7.69 10.27 -16.62
C LEU A 325 -6.29 10.26 -17.26
N LYS A 326 -5.57 9.14 -17.17
CA LYS A 326 -4.27 8.93 -17.83
C LYS A 326 -4.38 8.97 -19.35
N GLU A 327 -5.50 8.54 -19.94
CA GLU A 327 -5.76 8.69 -21.38
C GLU A 327 -6.13 10.14 -21.75
N TRP A 328 -7.00 10.77 -20.95
CA TRP A 328 -7.44 12.16 -21.12
C TRP A 328 -6.26 13.16 -21.05
N SER A 329 -5.34 12.99 -20.10
CA SER A 329 -4.12 13.78 -19.97
C SER A 329 -3.22 13.69 -21.21
N LYS A 330 -3.02 12.48 -21.77
CA LYS A 330 -2.26 12.28 -23.02
C LYS A 330 -2.86 13.06 -24.20
N ARG A 331 -4.20 13.19 -24.25
CA ARG A 331 -4.90 13.95 -25.31
C ARG A 331 -4.66 15.46 -25.19
N LEU A 332 -4.52 16.02 -23.98
CA LEU A 332 -4.26 17.45 -23.76
C LEU A 332 -2.78 17.84 -23.77
N LYS A 333 -1.86 16.91 -23.49
CA LYS A 333 -0.38 17.06 -23.51
C LYS A 333 0.25 18.05 -22.53
N HIS A 334 -0.53 18.93 -21.88
CA HIS A 334 -0.03 20.00 -21.00
C HIS A 334 -0.58 19.96 -19.57
N VAL A 335 -1.44 18.97 -19.27
CA VAL A 335 -1.99 18.71 -17.92
C VAL A 335 -1.93 17.20 -17.65
N THR A 336 -1.49 16.83 -16.45
CA THR A 336 -1.55 15.45 -15.94
C THR A 336 -2.59 15.37 -14.82
N MET A 337 -3.53 14.41 -14.85
CA MET A 337 -4.63 14.37 -13.88
C MET A 337 -4.84 12.96 -13.32
N TYR A 338 -5.16 12.87 -12.03
CA TYR A 338 -5.49 11.65 -11.31
C TYR A 338 -6.57 11.90 -10.25
N THR A 339 -7.21 10.85 -9.76
CA THR A 339 -7.98 10.85 -8.52
C THR A 339 -7.02 10.75 -7.33
N ALA A 340 -7.23 11.58 -6.30
CA ALA A 340 -6.44 11.49 -5.07
C ALA A 340 -6.90 10.29 -4.22
N TYR A 341 -5.95 9.71 -3.50
CA TYR A 341 -6.21 8.72 -2.45
C TYR A 341 -5.57 9.21 -1.15
N CYS A 342 -6.13 8.81 -0.02
CA CYS A 342 -5.50 8.92 1.29
C CYS A 342 -4.10 8.26 1.24
N ASP A 343 -3.11 8.71 2.02
CA ASP A 343 -1.74 8.16 1.96
C ASP A 343 -0.98 8.41 0.63
N LEU A 344 -1.56 9.18 -0.32
CA LEU A 344 -0.85 9.65 -1.51
C LEU A 344 0.17 10.73 -1.13
N SER A 345 1.31 10.32 -0.57
CA SER A 345 2.42 11.20 -0.21
C SER A 345 3.13 11.71 -1.47
N GLY A 346 2.93 12.98 -1.82
CA GLY A 346 3.75 13.66 -2.82
C GLY A 346 4.92 14.37 -2.13
N MET A 347 6.16 14.03 -2.50
CA MET A 347 7.35 14.81 -2.14
C MET A 347 7.45 16.04 -3.06
N PHE A 348 7.61 17.23 -2.48
CA PHE A 348 7.69 18.48 -3.22
C PHE A 348 8.77 19.39 -2.63
N ASP A 349 9.73 19.79 -3.47
CA ASP A 349 10.70 20.84 -3.17
C ASP A 349 10.01 22.22 -3.14
N MET A 350 9.42 22.56 -2.00
CA MET A 350 8.84 23.86 -1.71
C MET A 350 9.90 24.90 -1.26
N THR A 351 11.19 24.52 -1.23
CA THR A 351 12.07 24.89 -0.10
C THR A 351 13.19 25.90 -0.40
N MET A 352 13.23 26.57 -1.57
CA MET A 352 14.25 27.61 -1.82
C MET A 352 13.71 28.83 -2.58
N ILE A 353 13.69 30.00 -1.92
CA ILE A 353 13.87 31.29 -2.59
C ILE A 353 14.90 32.12 -1.81
N THR A 354 16.12 32.19 -2.35
CA THR A 354 16.93 33.43 -2.33
C THR A 354 17.97 33.42 -3.47
N TYR A 355 17.80 34.33 -4.43
CA TYR A 355 18.80 34.97 -5.30
C TYR A 355 19.81 34.16 -6.18
N PHE A 356 19.51 34.18 -7.48
CA PHE A 356 20.37 34.51 -8.64
C PHE A 356 21.53 33.60 -9.15
N ASP A 357 21.55 33.50 -10.50
CA ASP A 357 22.60 33.10 -11.47
C ASP A 357 23.33 31.73 -11.40
N GLY A 358 23.26 31.00 -12.52
CA GLY A 358 24.10 29.83 -12.82
C GLY A 358 23.45 28.87 -13.84
N ASN A 359 24.11 28.61 -14.97
CA ASN A 359 23.65 27.66 -16.01
C ASN A 359 24.49 26.34 -15.98
N PRO A 360 24.08 25.24 -16.66
CA PRO A 360 24.49 23.86 -16.34
C PRO A 360 25.51 23.20 -17.30
N ASP A 361 25.99 21.99 -16.94
CA ASP A 361 26.45 20.85 -17.80
C ASP A 361 27.11 19.74 -16.90
N SER A 362 27.31 18.45 -17.24
CA SER A 362 26.84 17.57 -18.35
C SER A 362 27.18 16.05 -18.14
N SER A 363 26.38 15.15 -18.77
CA SER A 363 26.71 13.82 -19.41
C SER A 363 27.43 12.60 -18.74
N ASP A 364 27.03 11.40 -19.22
CA ASP A 364 27.76 10.09 -19.37
C ASP A 364 28.11 9.19 -18.14
N GLN A 365 28.23 7.83 -18.11
CA GLN A 365 28.19 6.60 -18.99
C GLN A 365 29.51 5.74 -18.84
N THR A 366 29.64 4.39 -18.95
CA THR A 366 28.76 3.22 -19.31
C THR A 366 29.32 1.82 -18.86
N GLN A 367 28.48 0.76 -18.92
CA GLN A 367 28.74 -0.68 -19.29
C GLN A 367 29.51 -1.75 -18.42
N THR A 368 28.75 -2.74 -17.94
CA THR A 368 28.78 -4.26 -18.10
C THR A 368 30.03 -5.10 -18.48
N THR A 369 30.13 -6.35 -17.92
CA THR A 369 30.40 -7.65 -18.63
C THR A 369 30.14 -8.93 -17.77
N GLN A 370 30.34 -10.16 -18.29
CA GLN A 370 29.88 -11.50 -17.77
C GLN A 370 30.99 -12.60 -17.74
N ASP A 371 30.74 -13.84 -17.21
CA ASP A 371 30.98 -15.14 -17.93
C ASP A 371 30.57 -16.50 -17.22
N HIS A 372 30.84 -17.66 -17.87
CA HIS A 372 30.29 -19.06 -17.73
C HIS A 372 31.35 -20.16 -17.34
N ALA A 373 31.20 -21.50 -17.10
CA ALA A 373 30.18 -22.60 -16.89
C ALA A 373 30.91 -23.79 -16.12
N GLU A 374 30.62 -25.12 -16.02
CA GLU A 374 29.67 -26.19 -16.47
C GLU A 374 29.78 -27.42 -15.48
N GLY A 375 29.07 -28.57 -15.66
CA GLY A 375 29.41 -29.88 -15.03
C GLY A 375 28.28 -30.94 -14.89
N ASN A 376 28.53 -32.23 -15.25
CA ASN A 376 27.52 -33.27 -15.58
C ASN A 376 27.37 -34.51 -14.63
N ASN A 377 26.22 -35.24 -14.76
CA ASN A 377 25.96 -36.71 -14.51
C ASN A 377 25.89 -37.30 -13.06
N GLN A 378 25.13 -38.37 -12.69
CA GLN A 378 24.10 -39.21 -13.38
C GLN A 378 23.17 -40.03 -12.41
N LEU A 379 22.16 -40.73 -12.97
CA LEU A 379 21.45 -41.97 -12.53
C LEU A 379 20.22 -41.98 -11.55
N ASN A 380 19.04 -42.15 -12.18
CA ASN A 380 17.87 -42.99 -11.86
C ASN A 380 17.31 -43.21 -10.42
N SER A 381 16.07 -42.75 -10.23
CA SER A 381 14.95 -43.63 -9.81
C SER A 381 13.62 -43.13 -10.41
N SER A 382 12.60 -43.99 -10.45
CA SER A 382 11.34 -43.77 -11.17
C SER A 382 10.15 -43.50 -10.24
N ASN A 383 9.67 -42.26 -10.24
CA ASN A 383 8.32 -41.87 -9.87
C ASN A 383 7.89 -40.73 -10.81
N GLN A 384 6.65 -40.72 -11.30
CA GLN A 384 6.13 -39.64 -12.15
C GLN A 384 5.74 -38.43 -11.30
N PHE A 385 6.72 -37.61 -10.94
CA PHE A 385 6.51 -36.30 -10.35
C PHE A 385 7.28 -35.21 -11.09
N GLY A 386 6.66 -34.03 -11.17
CA GLY A 386 7.09 -32.96 -12.06
C GLY A 386 8.31 -32.18 -11.58
N SER A 387 8.82 -31.34 -12.47
CA SER A 387 9.66 -30.20 -12.08
C SER A 387 8.77 -29.02 -11.71
N PHE A 388 9.03 -28.46 -10.54
CA PHE A 388 8.36 -27.31 -9.95
C PHE A 388 9.24 -26.08 -10.16
N LEU A 389 8.65 -24.90 -10.39
CA LEU A 389 9.36 -23.63 -10.32
C LEU A 389 8.86 -22.83 -9.10
N GLU A 390 9.76 -22.58 -8.16
CA GLU A 390 9.59 -21.59 -7.09
C GLU A 390 10.16 -20.26 -7.58
N SER A 391 9.32 -19.23 -7.72
CA SER A 391 9.72 -17.87 -8.10
C SER A 391 9.36 -16.86 -7.00
N ASN A 392 10.38 -16.25 -6.41
CA ASN A 392 10.27 -15.34 -5.26
C ASN A 392 10.34 -13.88 -5.71
N PHE A 393 9.18 -13.22 -5.72
CA PHE A 393 9.05 -11.81 -6.06
C PHE A 393 9.14 -10.95 -4.78
N LYS A 394 10.04 -9.98 -4.79
CA LYS A 394 10.10 -8.94 -3.75
C LYS A 394 9.30 -7.73 -4.23
N LEU A 395 8.32 -7.32 -3.43
CA LEU A 395 7.37 -6.26 -3.78
C LEU A 395 8.03 -4.88 -3.76
N MET A 396 7.75 -4.10 -4.81
CA MET A 396 7.66 -2.65 -4.76
C MET A 396 6.21 -2.31 -5.13
N GLU A 397 5.39 -2.05 -4.11
CA GLU A 397 3.97 -1.69 -4.22
C GLU A 397 3.04 -2.74 -4.90
N ALA A 398 1.77 -2.36 -5.10
CA ALA A 398 0.75 -3.03 -5.93
C ALA A 398 0.72 -4.58 -5.95
N SER A 399 0.40 -5.21 -4.81
CA SER A 399 0.29 -6.68 -4.73
C SER A 399 -0.73 -7.33 -5.67
N ASP A 400 -1.77 -6.60 -6.06
CA ASP A 400 -2.93 -7.16 -6.74
C ASP A 400 -2.80 -7.04 -8.28
N ASP A 401 -2.13 -5.98 -8.77
CA ASP A 401 -1.64 -5.90 -10.15
C ASP A 401 -0.56 -6.97 -10.41
N LEU A 402 0.36 -7.19 -9.45
CA LEU A 402 1.31 -8.29 -9.53
C LEU A 402 0.61 -9.66 -9.61
N VAL A 403 -0.44 -9.89 -8.80
CA VAL A 403 -1.25 -11.12 -8.89
C VAL A 403 -2.00 -11.20 -10.24
N HIS A 404 -2.44 -10.09 -10.82
CA HIS A 404 -3.07 -10.07 -12.14
C HIS A 404 -2.08 -10.36 -13.29
N GLY A 405 -0.90 -9.73 -13.27
CA GLY A 405 0.20 -10.04 -14.18
C GLY A 405 0.65 -11.50 -14.05
N LEU A 406 0.74 -12.02 -12.83
CA LEU A 406 1.04 -13.44 -12.57
C LEU A 406 -0.08 -14.38 -13.05
N LYS A 407 -1.35 -14.00 -13.01
CA LYS A 407 -2.46 -14.77 -13.62
C LYS A 407 -2.34 -14.81 -15.15
N HIS A 408 -2.05 -13.67 -15.79
CA HIS A 408 -1.81 -13.63 -17.24
C HIS A 408 -0.58 -14.46 -17.63
N PHE A 409 0.49 -14.36 -16.86
CA PHE A 409 1.68 -15.22 -16.98
C PHE A 409 1.33 -16.71 -16.82
N SER A 410 0.59 -17.10 -15.76
CA SER A 410 0.10 -18.49 -15.58
C SER A 410 -0.59 -19.02 -16.84
N LEU A 411 -1.55 -18.27 -17.39
CA LEU A 411 -2.28 -18.67 -18.60
C LEU A 411 -1.35 -18.84 -19.81
N THR A 412 -0.37 -17.94 -19.98
CA THR A 412 0.63 -18.06 -21.06
C THR A 412 1.67 -19.18 -20.83
N THR A 413 1.88 -19.67 -19.59
CA THR A 413 2.73 -20.85 -19.37
C THR A 413 2.11 -22.18 -19.81
N VAL A 414 0.79 -22.23 -20.07
CA VAL A 414 0.11 -23.46 -20.51
C VAL A 414 0.62 -23.92 -21.89
N SER A 415 0.92 -22.99 -22.81
CA SER A 415 1.53 -23.32 -24.11
C SER A 415 2.98 -23.81 -24.00
N LEU A 416 3.63 -23.60 -22.84
CA LEU A 416 4.94 -24.13 -22.50
C LEU A 416 4.84 -25.48 -21.74
N GLY A 417 3.68 -26.15 -21.78
CA GLY A 417 3.47 -27.46 -21.15
C GLY A 417 3.28 -27.42 -19.63
N CYS A 418 2.95 -26.26 -19.05
CA CYS A 418 2.61 -26.15 -17.63
C CYS A 418 1.26 -26.83 -17.37
N VAL A 419 1.24 -27.87 -16.52
CA VAL A 419 0.06 -28.71 -16.24
C VAL A 419 -0.77 -28.16 -15.09
N GLN A 420 -0.12 -27.48 -14.14
CA GLN A 420 -0.77 -26.81 -13.02
C GLN A 420 -0.01 -25.54 -12.67
N SER A 421 -0.70 -24.40 -12.62
CA SER A 421 -0.17 -23.15 -12.07
C SER A 421 -1.02 -22.68 -10.89
N THR A 422 -0.37 -22.01 -9.94
CA THR A 422 -0.98 -21.58 -8.67
C THR A 422 -0.25 -20.35 -8.15
N ILE A 423 -0.95 -19.44 -7.45
CA ILE A 423 -0.33 -18.25 -6.85
C ILE A 423 -0.59 -18.26 -5.34
N PHE A 424 0.48 -18.08 -4.57
CA PHE A 424 0.46 -18.01 -3.11
C PHE A 424 0.79 -16.58 -2.65
N ARG A 425 -0.02 -16.01 -1.75
CA ARG A 425 0.21 -14.69 -1.14
C ARG A 425 0.49 -14.86 0.35
N SER A 426 1.64 -14.38 0.83
CA SER A 426 1.98 -14.48 2.26
C SER A 426 0.94 -13.72 3.09
N ILE A 427 0.48 -14.35 4.17
CA ILE A 427 -0.50 -13.79 5.11
C ILE A 427 0.13 -12.64 5.89
N HIS A 428 1.46 -12.66 6.03
CA HIS A 428 2.27 -11.57 6.60
C HIS A 428 2.59 -10.47 5.56
N GLY A 429 2.05 -10.56 4.34
CA GLY A 429 1.93 -9.46 3.38
C GLY A 429 3.15 -9.16 2.50
N ASN A 430 4.31 -9.74 2.79
CA ASN A 430 5.60 -9.29 2.25
C ASN A 430 6.15 -10.11 1.06
N MET A 431 5.50 -11.22 0.69
CA MET A 431 5.98 -12.12 -0.36
C MET A 431 4.82 -12.73 -1.16
N ILE A 432 4.99 -12.81 -2.47
CA ILE A 432 4.12 -13.55 -3.39
C ILE A 432 4.98 -14.59 -4.11
N ILE A 433 4.52 -15.83 -4.12
CA ILE A 433 5.16 -16.95 -4.83
C ILE A 433 4.27 -17.35 -5.99
N TRP A 434 4.87 -17.42 -7.18
CA TRP A 434 4.27 -18.11 -8.31
C TRP A 434 4.75 -19.56 -8.33
N TYR A 435 3.80 -20.48 -8.52
CA TYR A 435 4.01 -21.92 -8.65
C TYR A 435 3.60 -22.36 -10.05
N GLY A 436 4.43 -23.18 -10.66
CA GLY A 436 4.14 -23.91 -11.90
C GLY A 436 4.73 -25.31 -11.85
N ALA A 437 3.98 -26.29 -12.34
CA ALA A 437 4.37 -27.69 -12.39
C ALA A 437 4.34 -28.24 -13.83
N TRP A 438 5.44 -28.86 -14.24
CA TRP A 438 5.64 -29.44 -15.57
C TRP A 438 5.96 -30.94 -15.49
N PRO A 439 5.71 -31.72 -16.56
CA PRO A 439 6.29 -33.05 -16.73
C PRO A 439 7.83 -33.00 -16.66
N ARG A 440 8.46 -34.14 -16.36
CA ARG A 440 9.92 -34.23 -16.17
C ARG A 440 10.69 -34.02 -17.48
N GLN A 441 11.16 -32.80 -17.72
CA GLN A 441 11.97 -32.40 -18.88
C GLN A 441 13.47 -32.73 -18.73
N SER A 442 14.20 -32.77 -19.84
CA SER A 442 15.68 -32.88 -19.88
C SER A 442 16.38 -31.59 -19.42
N SER A 443 17.69 -31.64 -19.18
CA SER A 443 18.48 -30.48 -18.75
C SER A 443 18.45 -29.33 -19.77
N LYS A 444 18.57 -29.65 -21.07
CA LYS A 444 18.60 -28.64 -22.14
C LYS A 444 17.25 -27.92 -22.29
N GLU A 445 16.15 -28.66 -22.21
CA GLU A 445 14.79 -28.10 -22.25
C GLU A 445 14.51 -27.20 -21.03
N LYS A 446 15.00 -27.59 -19.84
CA LYS A 446 14.89 -26.76 -18.62
C LYS A 446 15.58 -25.40 -18.76
N GLU A 447 16.74 -25.32 -19.42
CA GLU A 447 17.44 -24.05 -19.67
C GLU A 447 16.67 -23.16 -20.66
N GLU A 448 16.18 -23.73 -21.76
CA GLU A 448 15.37 -23.03 -22.76
C GLU A 448 14.05 -22.52 -22.16
N LEU A 449 13.36 -23.34 -21.37
CA LEU A 449 12.20 -22.94 -20.57
C LEU A 449 12.55 -21.80 -19.60
N THR A 450 13.69 -21.87 -18.92
CA THR A 450 14.14 -20.83 -17.98
C THR A 450 14.35 -19.48 -18.68
N LEU A 451 14.97 -19.47 -19.86
CA LEU A 451 15.19 -18.26 -20.65
C LEU A 451 13.87 -17.67 -21.17
N THR A 452 12.98 -18.53 -21.68
CA THR A 452 11.64 -18.13 -22.13
C THR A 452 10.81 -17.53 -21.01
N LEU A 453 10.73 -18.18 -19.84
CA LEU A 453 9.99 -17.67 -18.69
C LEU A 453 10.59 -16.35 -18.17
N LYS A 454 11.91 -16.20 -18.14
CA LYS A 454 12.57 -14.93 -17.80
C LYS A 454 12.20 -13.81 -18.77
N SER A 455 12.24 -14.07 -20.08
CA SER A 455 11.81 -13.10 -21.10
C SER A 455 10.35 -12.69 -20.91
N MET A 456 9.45 -13.66 -20.67
CA MET A 456 8.04 -13.39 -20.44
C MET A 456 7.77 -12.63 -19.14
N LEU A 457 8.51 -12.88 -18.05
CA LEU A 457 8.43 -12.10 -16.81
C LEU A 457 8.98 -10.68 -17.02
N SER A 458 10.11 -10.54 -17.72
CA SER A 458 10.69 -9.24 -18.07
C SER A 458 9.76 -8.37 -18.92
N ASN A 459 8.98 -8.98 -19.83
CA ASN A 459 8.07 -8.25 -20.72
C ASN A 459 6.70 -7.93 -20.09
N ASN A 460 6.22 -8.77 -19.14
CA ASN A 460 4.86 -8.64 -18.58
C ASN A 460 4.80 -8.15 -17.12
N ILE A 461 5.88 -8.27 -16.34
CA ILE A 461 5.85 -8.10 -14.86
C ILE A 461 7.01 -7.26 -14.31
N SER A 462 8.08 -7.00 -15.07
CA SER A 462 9.27 -6.25 -14.60
C SER A 462 8.98 -4.86 -14.00
N THR A 463 7.91 -4.20 -14.47
CA THR A 463 7.45 -2.89 -13.97
C THR A 463 6.63 -2.97 -12.69
N MET A 464 6.27 -4.17 -12.22
CA MET A 464 5.44 -4.43 -11.05
C MET A 464 6.19 -5.19 -9.94
N ALA A 465 7.20 -6.00 -10.29
CA ALA A 465 8.02 -6.70 -9.29
C ALA A 465 9.39 -7.10 -9.81
N VAL A 466 10.36 -7.10 -8.89
CA VAL A 466 11.68 -7.69 -9.12
C VAL A 466 11.63 -9.18 -8.74
N LEU A 467 11.90 -10.06 -9.70
CA LEU A 467 12.17 -11.48 -9.45
C LEU A 467 13.53 -11.59 -8.74
N THR A 468 13.52 -11.75 -7.42
CA THR A 468 14.75 -11.76 -6.61
C THR A 468 15.44 -13.11 -6.52
N ASP A 469 14.68 -14.20 -6.61
CA ASP A 469 15.21 -15.56 -6.63
C ASP A 469 14.26 -16.46 -7.41
N HIS A 470 14.80 -17.47 -8.08
CA HIS A 470 14.04 -18.51 -8.76
C HIS A 470 14.79 -19.84 -8.61
N SER A 471 14.06 -20.93 -8.44
CA SER A 471 14.65 -22.25 -8.25
C SER A 471 13.75 -23.34 -8.81
N PHE A 472 14.29 -24.17 -9.70
CA PHE A 472 13.63 -25.42 -10.07
C PHE A 472 13.83 -26.43 -8.96
N LEU A 473 12.72 -26.96 -8.46
CA LEU A 473 12.66 -28.01 -7.45
C LEU A 473 12.10 -29.29 -8.09
N GLU A 474 12.53 -30.45 -7.63
CA GLU A 474 11.92 -31.74 -7.97
C GLU A 474 11.27 -32.33 -6.71
N ALA A 475 10.07 -32.91 -6.82
CA ALA A 475 9.43 -33.53 -5.65
C ALA A 475 10.19 -34.80 -5.24
N TYR A 476 10.51 -34.86 -3.95
CA TYR A 476 11.32 -35.91 -3.35
C TYR A 476 10.46 -36.94 -2.60
N GLY A 477 9.34 -36.49 -2.02
CA GLY A 477 8.36 -37.35 -1.36
C GLY A 477 7.32 -36.52 -0.60
N GLY A 478 6.22 -37.15 -0.19
CA GLY A 478 5.14 -36.48 0.52
C GLY A 478 4.13 -37.46 1.09
N GLU A 479 3.10 -36.93 1.74
CA GLU A 479 1.99 -37.64 2.38
C GLU A 479 0.67 -36.88 2.13
N SER A 480 -0.46 -37.59 1.98
CA SER A 480 -1.78 -36.99 1.83
C SER A 480 -2.86 -37.78 2.57
N ARG A 481 -3.82 -37.08 3.19
CA ARG A 481 -4.94 -37.70 3.92
C ARG A 481 -6.04 -38.27 3.02
N ASP A 482 -6.06 -37.94 1.73
CA ASP A 482 -6.98 -38.54 0.74
C ASP A 482 -6.35 -39.72 -0.03
N GLY A 483 -5.11 -40.09 0.30
CA GLY A 483 -4.37 -41.16 -0.38
C GLY A 483 -3.85 -40.80 -1.77
N SER A 484 -3.98 -39.55 -2.25
CA SER A 484 -3.34 -39.15 -3.51
C SER A 484 -1.83 -39.04 -3.36
N SER A 485 -1.13 -39.35 -4.45
CA SER A 485 0.31 -39.11 -4.56
C SER A 485 0.66 -37.64 -4.77
N THR A 486 -0.29 -36.85 -5.30
CA THR A 486 -0.14 -35.41 -5.59
C THR A 486 -0.62 -34.55 -4.41
N ALA A 487 0.14 -33.49 -4.09
CA ALA A 487 -0.42 -32.38 -3.33
C ALA A 487 -1.41 -31.60 -4.22
N LYS A 488 -2.54 -31.22 -3.65
CA LYS A 488 -3.60 -30.45 -4.32
C LYS A 488 -3.73 -29.09 -3.65
N PHE A 489 -4.06 -28.08 -4.44
CA PHE A 489 -4.33 -26.72 -3.98
C PHE A 489 -5.68 -26.28 -4.54
N SER A 490 -6.51 -25.69 -3.69
CA SER A 490 -7.76 -25.04 -4.05
C SER A 490 -7.72 -23.56 -3.68
N THR A 491 -8.42 -22.72 -4.45
CA THR A 491 -8.46 -21.27 -4.19
C THR A 491 -9.02 -20.99 -2.79
N GLY A 492 -8.24 -20.35 -1.92
CA GLY A 492 -8.56 -20.09 -0.52
C GLY A 492 -7.82 -20.97 0.51
N ASP A 493 -7.16 -22.06 0.09
CA ASP A 493 -6.36 -22.93 0.97
C ASP A 493 -5.28 -22.16 1.73
N ILE A 494 -4.95 -22.64 2.93
CA ILE A 494 -3.84 -22.12 3.74
C ILE A 494 -2.64 -23.04 3.60
N ILE A 495 -1.48 -22.47 3.30
CA ILE A 495 -0.23 -23.19 3.09
C ILE A 495 0.80 -22.69 4.10
N SER A 496 1.58 -23.60 4.68
CA SER A 496 2.82 -23.24 5.37
C SER A 496 4.04 -23.81 4.63
N LEU A 497 5.05 -22.97 4.40
CA LEU A 497 6.27 -23.33 3.69
C LEU A 497 7.47 -23.19 4.63
N ASN A 498 8.17 -24.31 4.85
CA ASN A 498 9.48 -24.36 5.50
C ASN A 498 10.56 -24.46 4.42
N SER A 499 11.51 -23.53 4.36
CA SER A 499 12.66 -23.57 3.46
C SER A 499 13.95 -23.75 4.27
N ALA A 500 14.80 -24.66 3.85
CA ALA A 500 16.06 -25.01 4.51
C ALA A 500 17.19 -24.97 3.47
N VAL A 501 18.18 -24.09 3.66
CA VAL A 501 19.36 -24.00 2.79
C VAL A 501 20.58 -24.50 3.55
N THR A 502 21.31 -25.47 3.00
CA THR A 502 22.55 -25.99 3.59
C THR A 502 23.77 -25.51 2.80
N THR A 503 24.89 -25.25 3.49
CA THR A 503 26.19 -24.98 2.87
C THR A 503 27.03 -26.23 2.64
N THR A 504 26.58 -27.41 3.10
CA THR A 504 27.29 -28.70 2.93
C THR A 504 26.76 -29.49 1.73
N ASN A 505 27.60 -30.37 1.16
CA ASN A 505 27.24 -31.18 -0.01
C ASN A 505 26.24 -32.32 0.31
N ASP A 506 25.86 -32.51 1.57
CA ASP A 506 25.05 -33.63 2.08
C ASP A 506 23.55 -33.46 1.80
N LEU A 507 23.19 -32.76 0.72
CA LEU A 507 21.81 -32.39 0.38
C LEU A 507 20.88 -33.61 0.32
N ASN A 508 21.33 -34.76 -0.19
CA ASN A 508 20.53 -35.99 -0.22
C ASN A 508 20.23 -36.53 1.18
N ASP A 509 21.20 -36.48 2.10
CA ASP A 509 21.05 -36.88 3.50
C ASP A 509 20.09 -35.95 4.25
N LEU A 510 20.12 -34.66 3.91
CA LEU A 510 19.14 -33.68 4.37
C LEU A 510 17.73 -33.97 3.82
N CYS A 511 17.60 -34.36 2.54
CA CYS A 511 16.32 -34.78 1.95
C CYS A 511 15.72 -35.97 2.73
N TYR A 512 16.52 -37.01 2.99
CA TYR A 512 16.08 -38.19 3.74
C TYR A 512 15.66 -37.84 5.17
N ALA A 513 16.46 -37.05 5.90
CA ALA A 513 16.14 -36.64 7.26
C ALA A 513 14.83 -35.85 7.32
N VAL A 514 14.67 -34.85 6.46
CA VAL A 514 13.48 -33.99 6.40
C VAL A 514 12.22 -34.76 5.99
N LEU A 515 12.31 -35.69 5.01
CA LEU A 515 11.18 -36.54 4.62
C LEU A 515 10.78 -37.52 5.73
N ALA A 516 11.73 -38.12 6.44
CA ALA A 516 11.46 -39.00 7.57
C ALA A 516 10.77 -38.25 8.73
N ILE A 517 11.20 -37.01 8.99
CA ILE A 517 10.58 -36.10 9.96
C ILE A 517 9.13 -35.78 9.54
N LEU A 518 8.90 -35.38 8.28
CA LEU A 518 7.55 -35.09 7.76
C LEU A 518 6.64 -36.29 7.96
N ARG A 519 7.05 -37.48 7.52
CA ARG A 519 6.28 -38.73 7.66
C ARG A 519 5.94 -39.06 9.11
N SER A 520 6.91 -38.95 10.02
CA SER A 520 6.72 -39.23 11.45
C SER A 520 5.73 -38.27 12.15
N ARG A 521 5.56 -37.06 11.61
CA ARG A 521 4.74 -36.00 12.21
C ARG A 521 3.39 -35.79 11.51
N PHE A 522 3.28 -36.03 10.21
CA PHE A 522 2.08 -35.73 9.40
C PHE A 522 0.78 -36.28 9.98
N ALA A 523 0.78 -37.53 10.47
CA ALA A 523 -0.39 -38.13 11.12
C ALA A 523 -0.90 -37.31 12.33
N LYS A 524 0.02 -36.70 13.09
CA LYS A 524 -0.23 -35.89 14.29
C LYS A 524 -0.58 -34.44 13.98
N MET A 525 -0.34 -33.97 12.76
CA MET A 525 -0.66 -32.60 12.33
C MET A 525 -2.15 -32.51 12.02
N GLU A 526 -2.95 -32.20 13.03
CA GLU A 526 -4.40 -32.07 12.89
C GLU A 526 -4.77 -30.90 11.96
N GLY A 527 -5.72 -31.13 11.07
CA GLY A 527 -6.14 -30.13 10.07
C GLY A 527 -5.24 -30.00 8.84
N THR A 528 -4.07 -30.66 8.76
CA THR A 528 -3.30 -30.74 7.50
C THR A 528 -3.97 -31.72 6.52
N THR A 529 -4.06 -31.36 5.24
CA THR A 529 -4.62 -32.21 4.17
C THR A 529 -3.54 -32.99 3.41
N SER A 530 -2.45 -32.31 3.02
CA SER A 530 -1.28 -32.89 2.35
C SER A 530 0.03 -32.20 2.77
N GLY A 531 1.15 -32.90 2.62
CA GLY A 531 2.51 -32.40 2.92
C GLY A 531 3.52 -32.93 1.91
N LEU A 532 4.43 -32.07 1.44
CA LEU A 532 5.32 -32.34 0.31
C LEU A 532 6.73 -31.80 0.55
N CYS A 533 7.74 -32.66 0.37
CA CYS A 533 9.16 -32.31 0.32
C CYS A 533 9.62 -32.11 -1.13
N LEU A 534 10.20 -30.95 -1.42
CA LEU A 534 10.76 -30.55 -2.70
C LEU A 534 12.27 -30.29 -2.55
N LYS A 535 13.07 -30.78 -3.50
CA LYS A 535 14.54 -30.64 -3.53
C LYS A 535 14.96 -29.68 -4.65
N GLY A 536 15.70 -28.63 -4.31
CA GLY A 536 16.30 -27.70 -5.26
C GLY A 536 17.42 -28.32 -6.09
N GLN A 537 17.50 -27.92 -7.37
CA GLN A 537 18.49 -28.41 -8.33
C GLN A 537 19.68 -27.45 -8.49
N SER A 538 19.43 -26.14 -8.58
CA SER A 538 20.45 -25.11 -8.83
C SER A 538 21.11 -24.55 -7.57
N LYS A 539 20.50 -24.77 -6.39
CA LYS A 539 21.01 -24.40 -5.07
C LYS A 539 20.69 -25.53 -4.08
N PRO A 540 21.53 -25.80 -3.07
CA PRO A 540 21.27 -26.80 -2.02
C PRO A 540 20.17 -26.34 -1.04
N ARG A 541 18.93 -26.31 -1.54
CA ARG A 541 17.70 -25.94 -0.83
C ARG A 541 16.76 -27.15 -0.73
N MET A 542 16.16 -27.35 0.43
CA MET A 542 14.97 -28.16 0.64
C MET A 542 13.78 -27.24 0.95
N VAL A 543 12.62 -27.54 0.38
CA VAL A 543 11.35 -26.84 0.66
C VAL A 543 10.30 -27.85 1.10
N CYS A 544 9.58 -27.56 2.18
CA CYS A 544 8.52 -28.39 2.73
C CYS A 544 7.22 -27.61 2.81
N ILE A 545 6.26 -28.01 1.97
CA ILE A 545 4.94 -27.39 1.84
C ILE A 545 3.94 -28.25 2.61
N HIS A 546 3.09 -27.64 3.43
CA HIS A 546 1.95 -28.31 4.07
C HIS A 546 0.67 -27.50 3.82
N VAL A 547 -0.39 -28.18 3.40
CA VAL A 547 -1.71 -27.59 3.10
C VAL A 547 -2.65 -27.83 4.28
N TRP A 548 -3.38 -26.79 4.71
CA TRP A 548 -4.17 -26.77 5.94
C TRP A 548 -5.63 -26.41 5.67
N LYS A 549 -6.56 -27.17 6.28
CA LYS A 549 -8.01 -26.95 6.22
C LYS A 549 -8.44 -25.55 6.71
N SER A 550 -7.67 -24.92 7.59
CA SER A 550 -7.92 -23.55 8.03
C SER A 550 -6.68 -22.91 8.65
N LEU A 551 -6.72 -21.57 8.73
CA LEU A 551 -5.67 -20.77 9.37
C LEU A 551 -5.59 -21.04 10.89
N HIS A 552 -6.70 -21.43 11.51
CA HIS A 552 -6.76 -21.81 12.92
C HIS A 552 -5.97 -23.10 13.18
N PHE A 553 -6.14 -24.15 12.35
CA PHE A 553 -5.32 -25.38 12.49
C PHE A 553 -3.84 -25.09 12.27
N CYS A 554 -3.51 -24.25 11.28
CA CYS A 554 -2.14 -23.85 11.00
C CYS A 554 -1.47 -23.16 12.21
N TYR A 555 -2.03 -22.04 12.71
CA TYR A 555 -1.47 -21.35 13.89
C TYR A 555 -1.55 -22.18 15.17
N SER A 556 -2.61 -22.96 15.39
CA SER A 556 -2.70 -23.84 16.56
C SER A 556 -1.57 -24.87 16.57
N TRP A 557 -1.23 -25.45 15.42
CA TRP A 557 -0.07 -26.34 15.31
C TRP A 557 1.26 -25.61 15.54
N ILE A 558 1.46 -24.43 14.93
CA ILE A 558 2.73 -23.67 15.05
C ILE A 558 2.98 -23.22 16.49
N LEU A 559 1.96 -22.70 17.17
CA LEU A 559 2.10 -22.14 18.51
C LEU A 559 2.22 -23.22 19.60
N ASN A 560 1.61 -24.39 19.40
CA ASN A 560 1.67 -25.50 20.36
C ASN A 560 2.79 -26.52 20.04
N SER A 561 3.39 -26.50 18.85
CA SER A 561 4.53 -27.36 18.50
C SER A 561 5.82 -26.55 18.37
N ASP A 562 6.73 -26.72 19.32
CA ASP A 562 8.08 -26.17 19.29
C ASP A 562 8.91 -26.88 18.19
N GLN A 563 8.69 -26.47 16.93
CA GLN A 563 9.24 -27.15 15.75
C GLN A 563 10.76 -27.22 15.80
N ARG A 564 11.41 -26.15 16.28
CA ARG A 564 12.87 -26.09 16.41
C ARG A 564 13.37 -27.18 17.36
N LYS A 565 12.78 -27.30 18.56
CA LYS A 565 13.23 -28.25 19.59
C LYS A 565 13.11 -29.72 19.22
N TRP A 566 12.20 -30.12 18.31
CA TRP A 566 12.12 -31.50 17.82
C TRP A 566 12.70 -31.74 16.43
N MET A 567 13.02 -30.69 15.65
CA MET A 567 13.76 -30.84 14.38
C MET A 567 15.27 -30.80 14.59
N MET A 568 15.80 -29.92 15.45
CA MET A 568 17.24 -29.72 15.62
C MET A 568 18.03 -31.03 15.92
N PRO A 569 17.59 -31.95 16.80
CA PRO A 569 18.36 -33.17 17.08
C PRO A 569 18.58 -34.11 15.89
N TYR A 570 17.80 -33.97 14.81
CA TYR A 570 17.96 -34.72 13.55
C TYR A 570 18.73 -33.92 12.48
N LEU A 571 18.90 -32.62 12.69
CA LEU A 571 19.42 -31.65 11.72
C LEU A 571 20.71 -30.94 12.16
N GLU A 572 21.12 -31.05 13.43
CA GLU A 572 22.34 -30.46 14.02
C GLU A 572 23.63 -30.79 13.26
N ARG A 573 23.66 -31.91 12.52
CA ARG A 573 24.79 -32.30 11.66
C ARG A 573 24.91 -31.50 10.35
N PHE A 574 23.94 -30.65 10.03
CA PHE A 574 23.91 -29.85 8.81
C PHE A 574 23.93 -28.35 9.14
N SER A 575 24.74 -27.58 8.42
CA SER A 575 24.80 -26.11 8.54
C SER A 575 23.63 -25.45 7.81
N ILE A 576 22.44 -25.46 8.41
CA ILE A 576 21.18 -25.02 7.79
C ILE A 576 20.77 -23.60 8.23
N GLU A 577 20.45 -22.75 7.26
CA GLU A 577 19.56 -21.59 7.47
C GLU A 577 18.10 -22.04 7.23
N MET A 578 17.23 -21.92 8.24
CA MET A 578 15.79 -22.22 8.12
C MET A 578 14.96 -20.92 8.02
N LYS A 579 14.02 -20.89 7.08
CA LYS A 579 13.03 -19.81 6.86
C LYS A 579 11.63 -20.40 6.82
N TYR A 580 10.66 -19.66 7.35
CA TYR A 580 9.28 -20.11 7.48
C TYR A 580 8.30 -18.99 7.16
N ASP A 581 7.30 -19.30 6.32
CA ASP A 581 6.24 -18.37 5.94
C ASP A 581 4.89 -19.10 5.81
N ILE A 582 3.80 -18.34 5.91
CA ILE A 582 2.43 -18.84 5.77
C ILE A 582 1.71 -18.05 4.68
N PHE A 583 1.05 -18.75 3.78
CA PHE A 583 0.40 -18.21 2.59
C PHE A 583 -1.08 -18.59 2.53
N ARG A 584 -1.84 -17.80 1.78
CA ARG A 584 -3.13 -18.20 1.22
C ARG A 584 -2.98 -18.45 -0.30
N VAL A 585 -3.64 -19.48 -0.81
CA VAL A 585 -3.80 -19.69 -2.26
C VAL A 585 -4.79 -18.66 -2.80
N VAL A 586 -4.36 -17.82 -3.74
CA VAL A 586 -5.17 -16.72 -4.31
C VAL A 586 -5.58 -16.94 -5.78
N TYR A 587 -5.07 -18.00 -6.40
CA TYR A 587 -5.44 -18.45 -7.74
C TYR A 587 -4.94 -19.88 -7.98
N VAL A 588 -5.78 -20.72 -8.60
CA VAL A 588 -5.41 -22.03 -9.16
C VAL A 588 -5.87 -22.05 -10.63
N SER A 589 -5.01 -22.49 -11.55
CA SER A 589 -5.44 -22.75 -12.93
C SER A 589 -6.09 -24.14 -13.03
N GLY A 590 -7.42 -24.21 -13.14
CA GLY A 590 -8.13 -25.47 -13.34
C GLY A 590 -9.58 -25.52 -12.88
N ASP A 591 -10.02 -24.56 -12.03
CA ASP A 591 -11.33 -24.51 -11.35
C ASP A 591 -12.55 -24.28 -12.29
N ASN A 592 -12.50 -24.74 -13.55
CA ASN A 592 -13.59 -24.62 -14.54
C ASN A 592 -13.71 -25.85 -15.48
N VAL A 593 -13.13 -27.01 -15.14
CA VAL A 593 -13.35 -28.27 -15.84
C VAL A 593 -14.22 -29.20 -14.99
N VAL A 594 -15.51 -29.24 -15.29
CA VAL A 594 -16.38 -30.37 -14.91
C VAL A 594 -16.06 -31.54 -15.84
N ASP A 595 -15.88 -32.73 -15.28
CA ASP A 595 -15.74 -34.02 -15.95
C ASP A 595 -14.87 -34.08 -17.21
N LEU A 596 -13.55 -34.19 -17.02
CA LEU A 596 -12.77 -35.08 -17.88
C LEU A 596 -12.82 -36.49 -17.29
N ASN A 597 -13.80 -37.26 -17.77
CA ASN A 597 -13.92 -38.70 -17.50
C ASN A 597 -12.63 -39.47 -17.82
N CYS A 598 -12.49 -40.63 -17.20
CA CYS A 598 -11.39 -41.56 -17.45
C CYS A 598 -11.23 -41.86 -18.96
N ILE A 599 -10.17 -41.32 -19.57
CA ILE A 599 -9.62 -41.84 -20.82
C ILE A 599 -8.53 -42.83 -20.43
N SER A 600 -8.78 -44.10 -20.76
CA SER A 600 -7.92 -45.23 -20.42
C SER A 600 -6.56 -45.16 -21.12
N THR A 601 -5.58 -45.88 -20.56
CA THR A 601 -4.31 -46.25 -21.21
C THR A 601 -4.54 -47.12 -22.46
N HIS A 602 -4.93 -46.52 -23.60
CA HIS A 602 -4.99 -47.18 -24.90
C HIS A 602 -5.16 -46.19 -26.09
N GLN A 603 -4.19 -45.28 -26.35
CA GLN A 603 -4.00 -44.64 -27.68
C GLN A 603 -2.71 -43.77 -27.81
N MET A 604 -1.53 -44.31 -27.45
CA MET A 604 -0.23 -43.72 -27.85
C MET A 604 0.80 -44.82 -28.22
N LEU A 605 0.38 -45.77 -29.06
CA LEU A 605 1.25 -46.80 -29.65
C LEU A 605 1.04 -46.95 -31.17
N GLU A 606 0.65 -45.86 -31.84
CA GLU A 606 0.52 -45.76 -33.28
C GLU A 606 0.93 -44.35 -33.74
N ASN A 607 2.24 -44.17 -34.03
CA ASN A 607 2.81 -43.19 -34.98
C ASN A 607 4.36 -43.08 -34.93
N GLU A 608 5.07 -43.90 -34.14
CA GLU A 608 6.51 -44.11 -34.32
C GLU A 608 6.83 -45.50 -34.90
N LYS A 609 6.75 -45.60 -36.24
CA LYS A 609 7.73 -46.27 -37.14
C LYS A 609 7.07 -46.70 -38.46
N GLU A 610 7.34 -45.93 -39.51
CA GLU A 610 7.56 -46.56 -40.82
C GLU A 610 8.76 -45.93 -41.53
N SER A 611 9.96 -46.43 -41.18
CA SER A 611 11.14 -46.28 -42.02
C SER A 611 11.90 -47.61 -42.14
N SER A 612 11.74 -48.18 -43.32
CA SER A 612 12.55 -49.25 -43.91
C SER A 612 12.27 -50.72 -43.54
N ARG A 613 12.35 -51.54 -44.60
CA ARG A 613 12.58 -53.00 -44.66
C ARG A 613 11.40 -53.94 -44.37
N LYS A 614 10.63 -54.16 -45.45
CA LYS A 614 10.32 -55.49 -46.03
C LYS A 614 10.51 -56.67 -45.06
N GLY A 615 9.41 -57.19 -44.51
CA GLY A 615 9.44 -58.33 -43.60
C GLY A 615 9.69 -59.68 -44.28
N GLN A 616 9.68 -60.72 -43.46
CA GLN A 616 9.41 -62.09 -43.87
C GLN A 616 8.53 -62.76 -42.82
N VAL A 617 7.46 -63.41 -43.27
CA VAL A 617 6.64 -64.32 -42.45
C VAL A 617 7.30 -65.69 -42.50
N LEU A 618 7.42 -66.36 -41.35
CA LEU A 618 7.31 -67.82 -41.26
C LEU A 618 7.02 -68.25 -39.81
N GLN A 619 6.45 -69.44 -39.65
CA GLN A 619 5.94 -69.96 -38.39
C GLN A 619 7.02 -70.80 -37.67
N ASN A 620 7.25 -70.54 -36.38
CA ASN A 620 7.01 -71.48 -35.27
C ASN A 620 7.57 -70.92 -33.95
#